data_AF-A0A7W3N1P9-F1
#
_entry.id   AF-A0A7W3N1P9-F1
#
_cell.length_a   1.000
_cell.length_b   1.000
_cell.length_c   1.000
_cell.angle_alpha   90.00
_cell.angle_beta   90.00
_cell.angle_gamma   90.00
#
_symmetry.space_group_name_H-M   'P 1'
#
loop_
_entity.id
_entity.type
_entity.pdbx_description
1 polymer ?
#
loop_
_entity_poly.entity_id
_entity_poly.type
_entity_poly.pdbx_seq_one_letter_code
_entity_poly.pdbx_strand_id
1 'polypeptide(L)'
;MTGGPAGLLAEIARSGPPRSYVLDNEVYALTGSWWPLTSRLIEQVTGWRLLLLLELTDPEDGEVLVERLDDPDDPLEPEDLDQVAETLVLQATGRPWWVTGRLLATALARWAELDGELIGRGVDLAQMVDRAPARACNLVYAWLIQGADRKERDKLDAKLTRPPVQELRAASPRTQQWLAEEEGAAFMAAMGAAQSSGALRLPPGQPPNRPT
;
A
#
# COMPACT_ATOMS: atom_id res chain seq x y z
N MET A 1 21.60 -3.84 2.63
CA MET A 1 21.02 -4.08 1.30
C MET A 1 20.01 -2.97 1.05
N THR A 2 20.33 -1.99 0.22
CA THR A 2 19.44 -0.85 -0.07
C THR A 2 18.41 -1.28 -1.11
N GLY A 3 17.24 -1.75 -0.66
CA GLY A 3 16.09 -1.97 -1.52
C GLY A 3 15.55 -0.63 -1.98
N GLY A 4 15.86 -0.23 -3.22
CA GLY A 4 15.20 0.93 -3.83
C GLY A 4 13.68 0.69 -3.99
N PRO A 5 12.91 1.69 -4.43
CA PRO A 5 11.45 1.59 -4.58
C PRO A 5 10.99 0.39 -5.43
N ALA A 6 11.80 -0.01 -6.43
CA ALA A 6 11.54 -1.21 -7.22
C ALA A 6 11.66 -2.52 -6.42
N GLY A 7 12.54 -2.56 -5.41
CA GLY A 7 12.69 -3.71 -4.51
C GLY A 7 11.49 -3.89 -3.60
N LEU A 8 10.96 -2.80 -3.05
CA LEU A 8 9.75 -2.81 -2.21
C LEU A 8 8.52 -3.31 -2.99
N LEU A 9 8.31 -2.82 -4.21
CA LEU A 9 7.23 -3.29 -5.08
C LEU A 9 7.31 -4.81 -5.36
N ALA A 10 8.51 -5.33 -5.58
CA ALA A 10 8.73 -6.75 -5.84
C ALA A 10 8.53 -7.61 -4.59
N GLU A 11 8.78 -7.07 -3.40
CA GLU A 11 8.50 -7.73 -2.13
C GLU A 11 7.00 -7.79 -1.86
N ILE A 12 6.29 -6.65 -1.96
CA ILE A 12 4.83 -6.56 -1.81
C ILE A 12 4.12 -7.52 -2.78
N ALA A 13 4.55 -7.56 -4.05
CA ALA A 13 3.97 -8.45 -5.05
C ALA A 13 4.15 -9.95 -4.72
N ARG A 14 5.10 -10.31 -3.85
CA ARG A 14 5.36 -11.69 -3.42
C ARG A 14 4.67 -12.04 -2.09
N SER A 15 4.56 -11.08 -1.17
CA SER A 15 3.94 -11.30 0.15
C SER A 15 2.42 -11.42 0.09
N GLY A 16 1.79 -10.82 -0.92
CA GLY A 16 0.33 -10.70 -0.98
C GLY A 16 -0.18 -9.52 -0.15
N PRO A 17 -1.51 -9.31 -0.10
CA PRO A 17 -2.09 -8.22 0.68
C PRO A 17 -1.89 -8.42 2.19
N PRO A 18 -1.91 -7.33 2.98
CA PRO A 18 -1.93 -7.41 4.43
C PRO A 18 -3.13 -8.24 4.91
N ARG A 19 -2.96 -8.90 6.06
CA ARG A 19 -4.01 -9.72 6.71
C ARG A 19 -4.52 -9.13 8.01
N SER A 20 -3.93 -8.02 8.43
CA SER A 20 -4.32 -7.28 9.61
C SER A 20 -3.76 -5.86 9.52
N TYR A 21 -4.28 -4.96 10.35
CA TYR A 21 -3.68 -3.65 10.62
C TYR A 21 -3.73 -3.34 12.11
N VAL A 22 -3.00 -2.30 12.52
CA VAL A 22 -2.96 -1.82 13.90
C VAL A 22 -3.57 -0.43 13.95
N LEU A 23 -4.47 -0.22 14.91
CA LEU A 23 -5.09 1.07 15.21
C LEU A 23 -5.23 1.17 16.74
N ASP A 24 -4.71 2.23 17.34
CA ASP A 24 -4.73 2.47 18.79
C ASP A 24 -4.17 1.32 19.66
N ASN A 25 -3.15 0.63 19.15
CA ASN A 25 -2.54 -0.57 19.76
C ASN A 25 -3.40 -1.84 19.75
N GLU A 26 -4.53 -1.81 19.05
CA GLU A 26 -5.36 -2.98 18.77
C GLU A 26 -5.07 -3.53 17.37
N VAL A 27 -5.22 -4.84 17.20
CA VAL A 27 -4.97 -5.52 15.93
C VAL A 27 -6.29 -5.96 15.34
N TYR A 28 -6.61 -5.45 14.16
CA TYR A 28 -7.82 -5.75 13.42
C TYR A 28 -7.50 -6.72 12.29
N ALA A 29 -8.24 -7.83 12.20
CA ALA A 29 -8.07 -8.84 11.16
C ALA A 29 -8.71 -8.38 9.84
N LEU A 30 -8.09 -8.75 8.72
CA LEU A 30 -8.62 -8.53 7.37
C LEU A 30 -9.03 -9.87 6.76
N THR A 31 -10.34 -10.14 6.73
CA THR A 31 -10.91 -11.38 6.17
C THR A 31 -11.75 -11.13 4.92
N GLY A 32 -12.02 -9.87 4.60
CA GLY A 32 -12.80 -9.46 3.44
C GLY A 32 -12.10 -9.62 2.10
N SER A 33 -12.89 -9.41 1.03
CA SER A 33 -12.44 -9.44 -0.35
C SER A 33 -11.80 -8.10 -0.74
N TRP A 34 -10.74 -8.13 -1.55
CA TRP A 34 -10.14 -6.92 -2.12
C TRP A 34 -10.81 -6.50 -3.43
N TRP A 35 -11.72 -7.31 -3.98
CA TRP A 35 -12.49 -6.97 -5.17
C TRP A 35 -13.25 -5.63 -5.07
N PRO A 36 -13.89 -5.27 -3.94
CA PRO A 36 -14.56 -3.97 -3.79
C PRO A 36 -13.63 -2.77 -3.98
N LEU A 37 -12.30 -2.94 -3.83
CA LEU A 37 -11.31 -1.90 -4.17
C LEU A 37 -11.56 -1.32 -5.57
N THR A 38 -12.01 -2.15 -6.51
CA THR A 38 -12.31 -1.73 -7.88
C THR A 38 -13.47 -0.74 -7.93
N SER A 39 -14.63 -1.05 -7.35
CA SER A 39 -15.79 -0.15 -7.33
C SER A 39 -15.55 1.07 -6.46
N ARG A 40 -14.99 0.89 -5.25
CA ARG A 40 -14.74 1.96 -4.27
C ARG A 40 -13.80 3.03 -4.80
N LEU A 41 -12.70 2.65 -5.46
CA LEU A 41 -11.76 3.62 -6.03
C LEU A 41 -12.24 4.28 -7.32
N ILE A 42 -13.11 3.63 -8.09
CA ILE A 42 -13.62 4.16 -9.37
C ILE A 42 -14.69 5.20 -9.16
N GLU A 43 -15.64 4.90 -8.28
CA GLU A 43 -16.80 5.76 -8.07
C GLU A 43 -16.40 7.08 -7.38
N GLN A 44 -15.18 7.16 -6.83
CA GLN A 44 -14.66 8.32 -6.07
C GLN A 44 -15.70 8.84 -5.08
N VAL A 45 -16.50 7.94 -4.52
CA VAL A 45 -17.55 8.29 -3.57
C VAL A 45 -16.85 8.87 -2.35
N THR A 46 -17.35 10.01 -1.89
CA THR A 46 -16.96 10.54 -0.57
C THR A 46 -17.13 9.42 0.47
N GLY A 47 -16.08 9.11 1.24
CA GLY A 47 -16.11 8.03 2.22
C GLY A 47 -15.75 6.63 1.69
N TRP A 48 -15.16 6.51 0.50
CA TRP A 48 -14.69 5.20 -0.01
C TRP A 48 -13.73 4.49 0.96
N ARG A 49 -12.96 5.24 1.74
CA ARG A 49 -11.95 4.72 2.68
C ARG A 49 -12.58 3.95 3.82
N LEU A 50 -13.54 4.56 4.52
CA LEU A 50 -14.32 3.89 5.57
C LEU A 50 -15.06 2.66 5.02
N LEU A 51 -15.73 2.80 3.88
CA LEU A 51 -16.46 1.67 3.28
C LEU A 51 -15.54 0.52 2.91
N LEU A 52 -14.40 0.81 2.28
CA LEU A 52 -13.41 -0.21 1.95
C LEU A 52 -12.86 -0.87 3.23
N LEU A 53 -12.56 -0.08 4.26
CA LEU A 53 -12.01 -0.60 5.51
C LEU A 53 -12.99 -1.55 6.18
N LEU A 54 -14.27 -1.20 6.28
CA LEU A 54 -15.31 -2.06 6.83
C LEU A 54 -15.55 -3.33 5.98
N GLU A 55 -15.43 -3.24 4.65
CA GLU A 55 -15.55 -4.40 3.76
C GLU A 55 -14.36 -5.37 3.86
N LEU A 56 -13.17 -4.87 4.20
CA LEU A 56 -11.96 -5.67 4.35
C LEU A 56 -11.80 -6.25 5.75
N THR A 57 -12.21 -5.50 6.77
CA THR A 57 -12.08 -5.88 8.18
C THR A 57 -12.99 -7.06 8.50
N ASP A 58 -12.54 -7.94 9.40
CA ASP A 58 -13.37 -9.02 9.89
C ASP A 58 -14.70 -8.48 10.45
N PRO A 59 -15.85 -9.13 10.21
CA PRO A 59 -17.13 -8.58 10.63
C PRO A 59 -17.22 -8.25 12.13
N GLU A 60 -16.62 -9.07 13.00
CA GLU A 60 -16.63 -8.81 14.45
C GLU A 60 -15.80 -7.56 14.79
N ASP A 61 -14.60 -7.45 14.21
CA ASP A 61 -13.72 -6.29 14.33
C ASP A 61 -14.33 -5.02 13.68
N GLY A 62 -15.10 -5.19 12.62
CA GLY A 62 -15.82 -4.13 11.92
C GLY A 62 -16.96 -3.54 12.74
N GLU A 63 -17.71 -4.37 13.47
CA GLU A 63 -18.72 -3.92 14.43
C GLU A 63 -18.08 -3.08 15.54
N VAL A 64 -16.93 -3.53 16.09
CA VAL A 64 -16.17 -2.77 17.09
C VAL A 64 -15.76 -1.40 16.58
N LEU A 65 -15.26 -1.30 15.33
CA LEU A 65 -14.90 0.00 14.74
C LEU A 65 -16.10 0.94 14.60
N VAL A 66 -17.26 0.42 14.20
CA VAL A 66 -18.48 1.23 14.10
C VAL A 66 -18.92 1.72 15.48
N GLU A 67 -18.89 0.84 16.49
CA GLU A 67 -19.21 1.23 17.87
C GLU A 67 -18.26 2.33 18.38
N ARG A 68 -16.95 2.22 18.11
CA ARG A 68 -15.97 3.25 18.48
C ARG A 68 -16.21 4.59 17.78
N LEU A 69 -16.61 4.58 16.50
CA LEU A 69 -16.94 5.80 15.77
C LEU A 69 -18.22 6.49 16.27
N ASP A 70 -19.16 5.70 16.79
CA ASP A 70 -20.43 6.21 17.33
C ASP A 70 -20.29 6.68 18.80
N ASP A 71 -19.21 6.31 19.50
CA ASP A 71 -18.93 6.72 20.88
C ASP A 71 -18.33 8.14 20.93
N PRO A 72 -19.06 9.14 21.46
CA PRO A 72 -18.55 10.51 21.55
C PRO A 72 -17.38 10.69 22.52
N ASP A 73 -17.11 9.71 23.40
CA ASP A 73 -16.00 9.73 24.34
C ASP A 73 -14.74 9.01 23.81
N ASP A 74 -14.84 8.28 22.68
CA ASP A 74 -13.68 7.65 22.01
C ASP A 74 -12.92 8.70 21.16
N PRO A 75 -11.58 8.76 21.24
CA PRO A 75 -10.79 9.70 20.44
C PRO A 75 -10.69 9.35 18.95
N LEU A 76 -11.21 8.19 18.50
CA LEU A 76 -11.12 7.74 17.12
C LEU A 76 -11.91 8.66 16.17
N GLU A 77 -11.19 9.32 15.25
CA GLU A 77 -11.81 10.17 14.24
C GLU A 77 -11.90 9.44 12.89
N PRO A 78 -12.89 9.78 12.02
CA PRO A 78 -12.96 9.23 10.65
C PRO A 78 -11.68 9.41 9.84
N GLU A 79 -10.93 10.49 10.09
CA GLU A 79 -9.64 10.79 9.45
C GLU A 79 -8.56 9.76 9.79
N ASP A 80 -8.59 9.15 10.98
CA ASP A 80 -7.63 8.11 11.35
C ASP A 80 -7.86 6.84 10.50
N LEU A 81 -9.13 6.52 10.22
CA LEU A 81 -9.51 5.40 9.35
C LEU A 81 -9.20 5.66 7.88
N ASP A 82 -9.28 6.92 7.44
CA ASP A 82 -8.86 7.32 6.10
C ASP A 82 -7.39 6.97 5.86
N GLN A 83 -6.52 7.26 6.84
CA GLN A 83 -5.09 6.95 6.77
C GLN A 83 -4.81 5.45 6.79
N VAL A 84 -5.53 4.69 7.62
CA VAL A 84 -5.43 3.22 7.63
C VAL A 84 -5.80 2.65 6.26
N ALA A 85 -6.93 3.07 5.69
CA ALA A 85 -7.38 2.56 4.39
C ALA A 85 -6.36 2.86 3.27
N GLU A 86 -5.79 4.06 3.22
CA GLU A 86 -4.76 4.39 2.24
C GLU A 86 -3.47 3.57 2.42
N THR A 87 -3.06 3.38 3.67
CA THR A 87 -1.90 2.56 4.03
C THR A 87 -2.12 1.12 3.59
N LEU A 88 -3.31 0.57 3.83
CA LEU A 88 -3.69 -0.77 3.37
C LEU A 88 -3.64 -0.90 1.86
N VAL A 89 -4.16 0.08 1.11
CA VAL A 89 -4.07 0.07 -0.36
C VAL A 89 -2.61 0.13 -0.82
N LEU A 90 -1.79 0.99 -0.20
CA LEU A 90 -0.37 1.09 -0.51
C LEU A 90 0.36 -0.22 -0.23
N GLN A 91 0.12 -0.84 0.92
CA GLN A 91 0.72 -2.12 1.30
C GLN A 91 0.26 -3.27 0.39
N ALA A 92 -1.01 -3.29 -0.01
CA ALA A 92 -1.58 -4.35 -0.83
C ALA A 92 -1.16 -4.28 -2.30
N THR A 93 -0.99 -3.06 -2.83
CA THR A 93 -0.77 -2.81 -4.26
C THR A 93 0.63 -2.32 -4.59
N GLY A 94 1.36 -1.86 -3.57
CA GLY A 94 2.65 -1.18 -3.69
C GLY A 94 2.53 0.25 -4.24
N ARG A 95 1.33 0.77 -4.43
CA ARG A 95 1.09 2.03 -5.14
C ARG A 95 0.11 2.92 -4.36
N PRO A 96 0.23 4.25 -4.46
CA PRO A 96 -0.77 5.14 -3.89
C PRO A 96 -2.17 4.85 -4.44
N TRP A 97 -3.19 5.05 -3.63
CA TRP A 97 -4.58 4.67 -3.95
C TRP A 97 -5.06 5.23 -5.29
N TRP A 98 -4.66 6.45 -5.66
CA TRP A 98 -5.06 7.06 -6.93
C TRP A 98 -4.43 6.41 -8.15
N VAL A 99 -3.20 5.87 -8.03
CA VAL A 99 -2.53 5.13 -9.10
C VAL A 99 -3.27 3.82 -9.33
N THR A 100 -3.54 3.09 -8.25
CA THR A 100 -4.32 1.85 -8.24
C THR A 100 -5.71 2.08 -8.84
N GLY A 101 -6.43 3.09 -8.34
CA GLY A 101 -7.76 3.44 -8.82
C GLY A 101 -7.79 3.73 -10.31
N ARG A 102 -6.81 4.48 -10.84
CA ARG A 102 -6.73 4.78 -12.28
C ARG A 102 -6.41 3.55 -13.12
N LEU A 103 -5.54 2.66 -12.65
CA LEU A 103 -5.26 1.39 -13.34
C LEU A 103 -6.53 0.54 -13.43
N LEU A 104 -7.18 0.31 -12.29
CA LEU A 104 -8.39 -0.52 -12.22
C LEU A 104 -9.58 0.12 -12.96
N ALA A 105 -9.73 1.45 -12.91
CA ALA A 105 -10.71 2.19 -13.71
C ALA A 105 -10.50 1.97 -15.22
N THR A 106 -9.24 2.03 -15.67
CA THR A 106 -8.92 1.85 -17.09
C THR A 106 -9.15 0.39 -17.51
N ALA A 107 -8.83 -0.58 -16.65
CA ALA A 107 -9.12 -1.99 -16.86
C ALA A 107 -10.63 -2.23 -16.98
N LEU A 108 -11.43 -1.69 -16.05
CA LEU A 108 -12.88 -1.89 -16.05
C LEU A 108 -13.59 -1.21 -17.23
N ALA A 109 -13.10 -0.03 -17.66
CA ALA A 109 -13.61 0.63 -18.87
C ALA A 109 -13.44 -0.23 -20.15
N ARG A 110 -12.51 -1.20 -20.13
CA ARG A 110 -12.24 -2.14 -21.22
C ARG A 110 -12.33 -3.59 -20.75
N TRP A 111 -13.22 -3.86 -19.78
CA TRP A 111 -13.27 -5.14 -19.09
C TRP A 111 -13.43 -6.33 -20.04
N ALA A 112 -14.36 -6.27 -20.99
CA ALA A 112 -14.62 -7.39 -21.91
C ALA A 112 -13.39 -7.77 -22.77
N GLU A 113 -12.60 -6.78 -23.21
CA GLU A 113 -11.37 -7.02 -23.98
C GLU A 113 -10.29 -7.64 -23.09
N LEU A 114 -10.06 -7.04 -21.93
CA LEU A 114 -9.04 -7.48 -20.97
C LEU A 114 -9.34 -8.88 -20.42
N ASP A 115 -10.57 -9.10 -19.97
CA ASP A 115 -11.02 -10.37 -19.40
C ASP A 115 -10.95 -11.49 -20.44
N GLY A 116 -11.43 -11.25 -21.66
CA GLY A 116 -11.32 -12.23 -22.75
C GLY A 116 -9.87 -12.59 -23.09
N GLU A 117 -8.97 -11.60 -23.13
CA GLU A 117 -7.54 -11.83 -23.36
C GLU A 117 -6.87 -12.63 -22.22
N LEU A 118 -7.17 -12.28 -20.96
CA LEU A 118 -6.55 -12.90 -19.79
C LEU A 118 -7.09 -14.30 -19.52
N ILE A 119 -8.40 -14.52 -19.63
CA ILE A 119 -8.99 -15.86 -19.52
C ILE A 119 -8.43 -16.78 -20.61
N GLY A 120 -8.25 -16.28 -21.84
CA GLY A 120 -7.59 -17.02 -22.92
C GLY A 120 -6.14 -17.45 -22.60
N ARG A 121 -5.50 -16.79 -21.62
CA ARG A 121 -4.16 -17.11 -21.09
C ARG A 121 -4.20 -17.86 -19.75
N GLY A 122 -5.38 -18.25 -19.27
CA GLY A 122 -5.55 -18.94 -17.99
C GLY A 122 -5.39 -18.03 -16.77
N VAL A 123 -5.60 -16.72 -16.93
CA VAL A 123 -5.51 -15.73 -15.86
C VAL A 123 -6.89 -15.19 -15.53
N ASP A 124 -7.36 -15.47 -14.32
CA ASP A 124 -8.56 -14.83 -13.74
C ASP A 124 -8.13 -13.55 -13.00
N LEU A 125 -8.44 -12.40 -13.60
CA LEU A 125 -8.07 -11.11 -13.03
C LEU A 125 -8.84 -10.79 -11.74
N ALA A 126 -10.10 -11.21 -11.62
CA ALA A 126 -10.91 -10.95 -10.44
C ALA A 126 -10.34 -11.70 -9.22
N GLN A 127 -10.03 -12.99 -9.39
CA GLN A 127 -9.35 -13.76 -8.35
C GLN A 127 -7.95 -13.20 -8.03
N MET A 128 -7.24 -12.65 -9.03
CA MET A 128 -5.92 -12.06 -8.82
C MET A 128 -5.98 -10.77 -8.01
N VAL A 129 -7.01 -9.93 -8.22
CA VAL A 129 -7.23 -8.74 -7.39
C VAL A 129 -7.39 -9.13 -5.93
N ASP A 130 -8.15 -10.18 -5.62
CA ASP A 130 -8.33 -10.65 -4.24
C ASP A 130 -7.05 -11.17 -3.59
N ARG A 131 -6.28 -12.00 -4.31
CA ARG A 131 -5.14 -12.74 -3.72
C ARG A 131 -3.81 -12.03 -3.84
N ALA A 132 -3.66 -11.17 -4.85
CA ALA A 132 -2.43 -10.47 -5.15
C ALA A 132 -2.69 -9.13 -5.86
N PRO A 133 -3.29 -8.13 -5.17
CA PRO A 133 -3.63 -6.84 -5.76
C PRO A 133 -2.48 -6.16 -6.50
N ALA A 134 -1.25 -6.22 -5.95
CA ALA A 134 -0.05 -5.71 -6.61
C ALA A 134 0.25 -6.41 -7.96
N ARG A 135 0.06 -7.74 -8.04
CA ARG A 135 0.24 -8.48 -9.30
C ARG A 135 -0.85 -8.15 -10.30
N ALA A 136 -2.09 -7.99 -9.85
CA ALA A 136 -3.19 -7.52 -10.70
C ALA A 136 -2.87 -6.13 -11.29
N CYS A 137 -2.40 -5.18 -10.46
CA CYS A 137 -2.00 -3.85 -10.93
C CYS A 137 -0.84 -3.90 -11.95
N ASN A 138 0.16 -4.77 -11.70
CA ASN A 138 1.28 -4.95 -12.63
C ASN A 138 0.82 -5.55 -13.96
N LEU A 139 -0.11 -6.51 -13.94
CA LEU A 139 -0.69 -7.13 -15.12
C LEU A 139 -1.47 -6.10 -15.95
N VAL A 140 -2.34 -5.32 -15.30
CA VAL A 140 -3.09 -4.24 -15.95
C VAL A 140 -2.14 -3.21 -16.56
N TYR A 141 -1.12 -2.77 -15.82
CA TYR A 141 -0.13 -1.84 -16.35
C TYR A 141 0.60 -2.41 -17.57
N ALA A 142 1.05 -3.67 -17.51
CA ALA A 142 1.74 -4.34 -18.61
C ALA A 142 0.85 -4.43 -19.87
N TRP A 143 -0.44 -4.72 -19.69
CA TRP A 143 -1.42 -4.72 -20.76
C TRP A 143 -1.63 -3.32 -21.37
N LEU A 144 -1.70 -2.27 -20.54
CA LEU A 144 -1.87 -0.89 -21.01
C LEU A 144 -0.69 -0.36 -21.83
N ILE A 145 0.54 -0.83 -21.55
CA ILE A 145 1.75 -0.41 -22.27
C ILE A 145 2.11 -1.35 -23.43
N GLN A 146 1.29 -2.36 -23.70
CA GLN A 146 1.56 -3.31 -24.77
C GLN A 146 1.56 -2.59 -26.13
N GLY A 147 2.71 -2.63 -26.83
CA GLY A 147 2.90 -1.94 -28.10
C GLY A 147 3.19 -0.44 -27.99
N ALA A 148 3.21 0.13 -26.77
CA ALA A 148 3.47 1.54 -26.54
C ALA A 148 4.98 1.88 -26.70
N ASP A 149 5.26 2.99 -27.37
CA ASP A 149 6.61 3.56 -27.41
C ASP A 149 7.02 4.16 -26.04
N ARG A 150 8.24 4.69 -25.96
CA ARG A 150 8.74 5.31 -24.71
C ARG A 150 7.92 6.55 -24.32
N LYS A 151 7.56 7.38 -25.30
CA LYS A 151 6.86 8.64 -25.07
C LYS A 151 5.43 8.40 -24.59
N GLU A 152 4.76 7.39 -25.14
CA GLU A 152 3.44 6.94 -24.74
C GLU A 152 3.44 6.38 -23.31
N ARG A 153 4.46 5.58 -22.97
CA ARG A 153 4.69 5.11 -21.60
C ARG A 153 4.91 6.26 -20.62
N ASP A 154 5.81 7.19 -20.93
CA ASP A 154 6.09 8.34 -20.07
C ASP A 154 4.82 9.20 -19.86
N LYS A 155 3.99 9.35 -20.90
CA LYS A 155 2.70 10.06 -20.80
C LYS A 155 1.70 9.32 -19.92
N LEU A 156 1.62 7.99 -20.05
CA LEU A 156 0.77 7.16 -19.19
C LEU A 156 1.23 7.25 -17.73
N ASP A 157 2.52 7.11 -17.46
CA ASP A 157 3.11 7.19 -16.13
C ASP A 157 2.84 8.55 -15.48
N ALA A 158 3.01 9.64 -16.22
CA ALA A 158 2.68 10.99 -15.74
C ALA A 158 1.18 11.13 -15.42
N LYS A 159 0.30 10.53 -16.24
CA LYS A 159 -1.15 10.52 -15.99
C LYS A 159 -1.50 9.68 -14.76
N LEU A 160 -0.85 8.54 -14.57
CA LEU A 160 -1.12 7.64 -13.45
C LEU A 160 -0.62 8.23 -12.13
N THR A 161 0.59 8.79 -12.11
CA THR A 161 1.27 9.21 -10.87
C THR A 161 0.83 10.56 -10.33
N ARG A 162 0.22 11.43 -11.16
CA ARG A 162 -0.23 12.76 -10.73
C ARG A 162 -1.25 12.69 -9.57
N PRO A 163 -0.99 13.24 -8.37
CA PRO A 163 -1.95 13.19 -7.27
C PRO A 163 -3.29 13.90 -7.61
N PRO A 164 -4.43 13.46 -7.04
CA PRO A 164 -5.68 14.21 -7.09
C PRO A 164 -5.55 15.58 -6.40
N VAL A 165 -6.44 16.52 -6.73
CA VAL A 165 -6.40 17.89 -6.18
C VAL A 165 -6.56 17.91 -4.66
N GLN A 166 -7.35 16.98 -4.12
CA GLN A 166 -7.58 16.80 -2.70
C GLN A 166 -6.26 16.48 -1.98
N GLU A 167 -5.47 15.55 -2.52
CA GLU A 167 -4.16 15.16 -1.96
C GLU A 167 -3.12 16.29 -2.03
N LEU A 168 -3.20 17.13 -3.07
CA LEU A 168 -2.35 18.32 -3.17
C LEU A 168 -2.67 19.37 -2.08
N ARG A 169 -3.88 19.34 -1.51
CA ARG A 169 -4.32 20.26 -0.44
C ARG A 169 -4.22 19.63 0.96
N ALA A 170 -4.30 18.30 1.05
CA ALA A 170 -4.38 17.54 2.29
C ALA A 170 -3.02 17.16 2.89
N ALA A 171 -1.91 17.76 2.46
CA ALA A 171 -0.63 17.66 3.17
C ALA A 171 -0.75 18.35 4.55
N SER A 172 -1.44 17.67 5.47
CA SER A 172 -1.75 18.15 6.80
C SER A 172 -0.54 17.91 7.72
N PRO A 173 -0.33 18.77 8.74
CA PRO A 173 0.75 18.59 9.71
C PRO A 173 0.68 17.26 10.47
N ARG A 174 -0.52 16.71 10.69
CA ARG A 174 -0.74 15.45 11.43
C ARG A 174 -0.19 14.25 10.67
N THR A 175 -0.37 14.21 9.35
CA THR A 175 0.19 13.18 8.46
C THR A 175 1.72 13.19 8.48
N GLN A 176 2.34 14.37 8.54
CA GLN A 176 3.80 14.49 8.66
C GLN A 176 4.31 13.99 10.02
N GLN A 177 3.52 14.15 11.07
CA GLN A 177 3.86 13.76 12.44
C GLN A 177 3.83 12.24 12.61
N TRP A 178 2.79 11.58 12.09
CA TRP A 178 2.69 10.12 12.12
C TRP A 178 3.75 9.43 11.24
N LEU A 179 4.02 9.95 10.04
CA LEU A 179 5.12 9.46 9.18
C LEU A 179 6.47 9.56 9.91
N ALA A 180 6.71 10.65 10.66
CA ALA A 180 7.92 10.79 11.45
C ALA A 180 8.00 9.78 12.62
N GLU A 181 6.86 9.42 13.20
CA GLU A 181 6.78 8.41 14.27
C GLU A 181 6.99 6.98 13.75
N GLU A 182 6.37 6.61 12.63
CA GLU A 182 6.62 5.32 11.96
C GLU A 182 8.06 5.20 11.46
N GLU A 183 8.60 6.25 10.81
CA GLU A 183 10.00 6.28 10.39
C GLU A 183 10.94 6.18 11.60
N GLY A 184 10.60 6.84 12.71
CA GLY A 184 11.33 6.73 13.98
C GLY A 184 11.30 5.31 14.57
N ALA A 185 10.14 4.66 14.57
CA ALA A 185 9.97 3.29 15.05
C ALA A 185 10.73 2.28 14.18
N ALA A 186 10.63 2.40 12.85
CA ALA A 186 11.35 1.58 11.89
C ALA A 186 12.88 1.77 12.02
N PHE A 187 13.33 3.01 12.20
CA PHE A 187 14.74 3.32 12.43
C PHE A 187 15.25 2.71 13.75
N MET A 188 14.49 2.84 14.84
CA MET A 188 14.84 2.26 16.14
C MET A 188 14.88 0.72 16.08
N ALA A 189 13.93 0.10 15.39
CA ALA A 189 13.92 -1.34 15.14
C ALA A 189 15.16 -1.78 14.34
N ALA A 190 15.54 -1.04 13.31
CA ALA A 190 16.74 -1.32 12.51
C ALA A 190 18.04 -1.17 13.33
N MET A 191 18.14 -0.16 14.20
CA MET A 191 19.28 0.03 15.10
C MET A 191 19.39 -1.08 16.15
N GLY A 192 18.25 -1.51 16.73
CA GLY A 192 18.21 -2.65 17.65
C GLY A 192 18.67 -3.96 16.98
N ALA A 193 18.25 -4.21 15.74
CA ALA A 193 18.68 -5.36 14.96
C ALA A 193 20.17 -5.33 14.59
N ALA A 194 20.75 -4.14 14.35
CA ALA A 194 22.17 -3.98 14.05
C ALA A 194 23.06 -4.22 15.27
N GLN A 195 22.61 -3.83 16.47
CA GLN A 195 23.33 -4.05 17.72
C GLN A 195 23.31 -5.52 18.15
N SER A 196 22.19 -6.22 17.98
CA SER A 196 22.09 -7.66 18.28
C SER A 196 22.88 -8.54 17.31
N SER A 197 23.16 -8.06 16.09
CA SER A 197 23.90 -8.79 15.05
C SER A 197 25.43 -8.68 15.13
N GLY A 198 26.01 -7.98 16.12
CA GLY A 198 27.45 -8.01 16.38
C GLY A 198 28.35 -7.43 15.26
N ALA A 199 27.85 -6.51 14.44
CA ALA A 199 28.57 -5.94 13.29
C ALA A 199 29.63 -4.87 13.66
N LEU A 200 29.77 -4.52 14.94
CA LEU A 200 30.84 -3.65 15.45
C LEU A 200 31.99 -4.48 16.05
N ARG A 201 32.69 -5.26 15.21
CA ARG A 201 34.04 -5.73 15.57
C ARG A 201 35.02 -4.59 15.34
N LEU A 202 35.47 -3.96 16.42
CA LEU A 202 36.62 -3.06 16.40
C LEU A 202 37.82 -3.77 15.75
N PRO A 203 38.56 -3.10 14.85
CA PRO A 203 39.76 -3.69 14.26
C PRO A 203 40.82 -3.94 15.34
N PRO A 204 41.53 -5.08 15.30
CA PRO A 204 42.54 -5.42 16.28
C PRO A 204 43.68 -4.38 16.26
N GLY A 205 44.01 -3.86 17.45
CA GLY A 205 44.99 -2.81 17.65
C GLY A 205 46.35 -3.14 17.06
N GLN A 206 46.86 -2.22 16.25
CA GLN A 206 48.19 -2.25 15.67
C GLN A 206 49.22 -1.89 16.77
N PRO A 207 50.24 -2.73 17.03
CA PRO A 207 51.22 -2.47 18.08
C PRO A 207 52.13 -1.28 17.72
N PRO A 208 52.61 -0.52 18.73
CA PRO A 208 53.38 0.70 18.52
C PRO A 208 54.81 0.41 18.02
N ASN A 209 55.19 1.13 16.96
CA ASN A 209 56.55 1.13 16.41
C ASN A 209 57.56 1.68 17.42
N ARG A 210 58.63 0.94 17.68
CA ARG A 210 59.80 1.43 18.44
C ARG A 210 60.73 2.23 17.52
N PRO A 211 61.13 3.46 17.89
CA PRO A 211 62.18 4.18 17.19
C PRO A 211 63.57 3.68 17.61
N THR A 212 64.47 3.56 16.63
CA THR A 212 65.93 3.43 16.78
C THR A 212 66.60 4.78 16.94
#